data_AF-A0A9D8RPX9-F1
#
_entry.id   AF-A0A9D8RPX9-F1
#
_cell.length_a   1.000
_cell.length_b   1.000
_cell.length_c   1.000
_cell.angle_alpha   90.00
_cell.angle_beta   90.00
_cell.angle_gamma   90.00
#
_symmetry.space_group_name_H-M   'P 1'
#
loop_
_entity.id
_entity.type
_entity.pdbx_description
1 polymer ?
#
loop_
_entity_poly.entity_id
_entity_poly.type
_entity_poly.pdbx_seq_one_letter_code
_entity_poly.pdbx_strand_id
1 'polypeptide(L)'
;MNKKGFTLVEILVAVMIVVILVTMAAPMYEKAIEKSRLAEARVTAKKMFDSKVRLMDSMDMDNYNSAKFGFENLDFAVECKQSTYVNGHMATCSTKDFTFSINPTGAANGICAARRGSGDAAKVNFLYMGELAADEDSVFRCNNGGTAGACEIFGLDSVGTTWCSPDNRADK
;
A
#
# COMPACT_ATOMS: atom_id res chain seq x y z
N MET A 1 -22.78 54.88 16.25
CA MET A 1 -21.82 53.81 15.89
C MET A 1 -22.36 53.05 14.69
N ASN A 2 -21.87 53.34 13.48
CA ASN A 2 -22.31 52.63 12.26
C ASN A 2 -21.51 51.33 12.12
N LYS A 3 -22.15 50.20 12.41
CA LYS A 3 -21.62 48.88 12.04
C LYS A 3 -21.81 48.74 10.52
N LYS A 4 -20.72 48.83 9.75
CA LYS A 4 -20.75 48.47 8.32
C LYS A 4 -21.06 46.97 8.25
N GLY A 5 -22.24 46.61 7.76
CA GLY A 5 -22.63 45.23 7.51
C GLY A 5 -21.94 44.72 6.25
N PHE A 6 -21.62 43.42 6.24
CA PHE A 6 -21.09 42.73 5.05
C PHE A 6 -22.11 42.83 3.90
N THR A 7 -21.62 43.12 2.70
CA THR A 7 -22.46 43.14 1.50
C THR A 7 -22.63 41.73 0.94
N LEU A 8 -23.79 41.45 0.33
CA LEU A 8 -24.06 40.15 -0.31
C LEU A 8 -23.06 39.87 -1.44
N VAL A 9 -22.64 40.92 -2.16
CA VAL A 9 -21.68 40.82 -3.26
C VAL A 9 -20.28 40.45 -2.76
N GLU A 10 -19.83 40.96 -1.61
CA GLU A 10 -18.56 40.53 -1.01
C GLU A 10 -18.54 39.04 -0.68
N ILE A 11 -19.63 38.53 -0.10
CA ILE A 11 -19.74 37.11 0.24
C ILE A 11 -19.78 36.27 -1.05
N LEU A 12 -20.49 36.73 -2.09
CA LEU A 12 -20.59 36.02 -3.36
C LEU A 12 -19.23 35.88 -4.05
N VAL A 13 -18.46 36.96 -4.16
CA VAL A 13 -17.13 36.91 -4.81
C VAL A 13 -16.17 36.06 -3.98
N ALA A 14 -16.20 36.18 -2.65
CA ALA A 14 -15.37 35.37 -1.78
C ALA A 14 -15.66 33.86 -1.94
N VAL A 15 -16.93 33.46 -1.96
CA VAL A 15 -17.32 32.06 -2.16
C VAL A 15 -16.92 31.56 -3.54
N MET A 16 -17.09 32.38 -4.59
CA MET A 16 -16.69 32.00 -5.95
C MET A 16 -15.19 31.72 -6.06
N ILE A 17 -14.36 32.55 -5.43
CA ILE A 17 -12.90 32.35 -5.42
C ILE A 17 -12.55 31.05 -4.66
N VAL A 18 -13.16 30.81 -3.49
CA VAL A 18 -12.90 29.59 -2.71
C VAL A 18 -13.30 28.33 -3.49
N VAL A 19 -14.42 28.36 -4.23
CA VAL A 19 -14.85 27.22 -5.05
C VAL A 19 -13.79 26.85 -6.09
N ILE A 20 -13.21 27.84 -6.78
CA ILE A 20 -12.15 27.59 -7.79
C ILE A 20 -10.89 27.01 -7.14
N LEU A 21 -10.51 27.50 -5.96
CA LEU A 21 -9.34 26.97 -5.24
C LEU A 21 -9.57 25.52 -4.80
N VAL A 22 -10.76 25.18 -4.30
CA VAL A 22 -11.10 23.84 -3.85
C VAL A 22 -11.10 22.85 -5.02
N THR A 23 -11.63 23.21 -6.18
CA THR A 23 -11.67 22.31 -7.34
C THR A 23 -10.27 21.95 -7.84
N MET A 24 -9.32 22.89 -7.82
CA MET A 24 -7.92 22.62 -8.18
C MET A 24 -7.17 21.84 -7.09
N ALA A 25 -7.45 22.12 -5.81
CA ALA A 25 -6.76 21.51 -4.68
C ALA A 25 -7.20 20.07 -4.39
N ALA A 26 -8.47 19.72 -4.65
CA ALA A 26 -9.03 18.40 -4.35
C ALA A 26 -8.20 17.21 -4.90
N PRO A 27 -7.86 17.13 -6.20
CA PRO A 27 -7.10 16.00 -6.73
C PRO A 27 -5.66 15.96 -6.20
N MET A 28 -5.07 17.10 -5.89
CA MET A 28 -3.72 17.16 -5.29
C MET A 28 -3.73 16.63 -3.85
N TYR A 29 -4.77 16.97 -3.09
CA TYR A 29 -4.93 16.51 -1.71
C TYR A 29 -5.10 14.99 -1.62
N GLU A 30 -5.89 14.39 -2.52
CA GLU A 30 -6.05 12.93 -2.58
C GLU A 30 -4.73 12.20 -2.86
N LYS A 31 -3.93 12.71 -3.81
CA LYS A 31 -2.58 12.16 -4.08
C LYS A 31 -1.67 12.26 -2.86
N ALA A 32 -1.72 13.38 -2.13
CA ALA A 32 -0.92 13.55 -0.92
C ALA A 32 -1.31 12.55 0.18
N ILE A 33 -2.60 12.29 0.36
CA ILE A 33 -3.09 11.27 1.30
C ILE A 33 -2.60 9.87 0.91
N GLU A 34 -2.71 9.50 -0.37
CA GLU A 34 -2.26 8.20 -0.84
C GLU A 34 -0.75 7.99 -0.64
N LYS A 35 0.06 9.04 -0.86
CA LYS A 35 1.50 9.00 -0.55
C LYS A 35 1.77 8.82 0.94
N SER A 36 1.00 9.48 1.82
CA SER A 36 1.13 9.31 3.27
C SER A 36 0.80 7.88 3.70
N ARG A 37 -0.31 7.32 3.17
CA ARG A 37 -0.72 5.93 3.40
C ARG A 37 0.35 4.95 2.94
N LEU A 38 0.96 5.19 1.78
CA LEU A 38 2.05 4.36 1.28
C LEU A 38 3.30 4.44 2.14
N ALA A 39 3.65 5.62 2.66
CA ALA A 39 4.80 5.79 3.54
C ALA A 39 4.65 4.92 4.81
N GLU A 40 3.46 4.92 5.42
CA GLU A 40 3.13 4.04 6.56
C GLU A 40 3.21 2.56 6.18
N ALA A 41 2.65 2.19 5.03
CA ALA A 41 2.68 0.82 4.54
C ALA A 41 4.11 0.35 4.22
N ARG A 42 4.98 1.22 3.71
CA ARG A 42 6.38 0.91 3.41
C ARG A 42 7.19 0.67 4.68
N VAL A 43 6.99 1.46 5.72
CA VAL A 43 7.61 1.23 7.03
C VAL A 43 7.16 -0.12 7.61
N THR A 44 5.87 -0.42 7.49
CA THR A 44 5.29 -1.67 7.95
C THR A 44 5.84 -2.88 7.17
N ALA A 45 5.88 -2.80 5.83
CA ALA A 45 6.43 -3.83 4.97
C ALA A 45 7.93 -4.08 5.24
N LYS A 46 8.70 -3.02 5.51
CA LYS A 46 10.11 -3.15 5.93
C LYS A 46 10.23 -3.96 7.22
N LYS A 47 9.45 -3.64 8.25
CA LYS A 47 9.46 -4.40 9.51
C LYS A 47 9.09 -5.87 9.29
N MET A 48 8.07 -6.14 8.47
CA MET A 48 7.67 -7.51 8.08
C MET A 48 8.81 -8.25 7.41
N PHE A 49 9.49 -7.58 6.49
CA PHE A 49 10.61 -8.16 5.75
C PHE A 49 11.78 -8.48 6.66
N ASP A 50 12.20 -7.53 7.50
CA ASP A 50 13.33 -7.72 8.42
C ASP A 50 13.05 -8.89 9.39
N SER A 51 11.82 -9.00 9.89
CA SER A 51 11.41 -10.13 10.74
C SER A 51 11.38 -11.44 9.95
N LYS A 52 10.88 -11.42 8.71
CA LYS A 52 10.84 -12.59 7.84
C LYS A 52 12.24 -13.14 7.55
N VAL A 53 13.20 -12.28 7.22
CA VAL A 53 14.58 -12.70 6.96
C VAL A 53 15.21 -13.32 8.19
N ARG A 54 15.02 -12.73 9.39
CA ARG A 54 15.47 -13.34 10.66
C ARG A 54 14.90 -14.74 10.88
N LEU A 55 13.61 -14.93 10.60
CA LEU A 55 12.98 -16.25 10.71
C LEU A 55 13.56 -17.24 9.70
N MET A 56 13.74 -16.81 8.45
CA MET A 56 14.33 -17.64 7.40
C MET A 56 15.74 -18.09 7.76
N ASP A 57 16.57 -17.19 8.29
CA ASP A 57 17.92 -17.49 8.79
C ASP A 57 17.87 -18.50 9.96
N SER A 58 16.97 -18.29 10.93
CA SER A 58 16.82 -19.20 12.08
C SER A 58 16.36 -20.62 11.70
N MET A 59 15.72 -20.79 10.54
CA MET A 59 15.24 -22.07 10.03
C MET A 59 16.13 -22.64 8.92
N ASP A 60 17.26 -22.01 8.61
CA ASP A 60 18.17 -22.41 7.53
C ASP A 60 17.44 -22.52 6.17
N MET A 61 16.68 -21.48 5.81
CA MET A 61 15.85 -21.44 4.61
C MET A 61 16.24 -20.30 3.64
N ASP A 62 16.64 -20.65 2.42
CA ASP A 62 16.95 -19.67 1.36
C ASP A 62 15.72 -19.13 0.64
N ASN A 63 14.61 -19.89 0.65
CA ASN A 63 13.41 -19.55 -0.10
C ASN A 63 12.14 -19.83 0.69
N TYR A 64 11.30 -18.81 0.76
CA TYR A 64 10.01 -18.87 1.41
C TYR A 64 8.90 -19.34 0.47
N ASN A 65 8.99 -20.54 -0.09
CA ASN A 65 8.06 -20.99 -1.14
C ASN A 65 6.95 -21.95 -0.68
N SER A 66 6.72 -22.10 0.63
CA SER A 66 5.80 -23.13 1.15
C SER A 66 4.82 -22.65 2.22
N ALA A 67 4.72 -21.33 2.44
CA ALA A 67 3.95 -20.75 3.55
C ALA A 67 4.21 -21.50 4.87
N LYS A 68 5.49 -21.80 5.16
CA LYS A 68 5.90 -22.63 6.32
C LYS A 68 5.70 -21.93 7.66
N PHE A 69 5.48 -20.63 7.64
CA PHE A 69 5.17 -19.80 8.78
C PHE A 69 4.16 -18.75 8.35
N GLY A 70 3.70 -17.93 9.27
CA GLY A 70 2.70 -16.91 8.99
C GLY A 70 3.05 -15.57 9.60
N PHE A 71 2.14 -14.61 9.48
CA PHE A 71 2.24 -13.35 10.22
C PHE A 71 2.30 -13.57 11.73
N GLU A 72 1.75 -14.69 12.24
CA GLU A 72 1.84 -15.10 13.65
C GLU A 72 3.27 -15.40 14.13
N ASN A 73 4.22 -15.61 13.21
CA ASN A 73 5.61 -15.87 13.55
C ASN A 73 6.47 -14.60 13.53
N LEU A 74 5.95 -13.47 13.05
CA LEU A 74 6.69 -12.22 13.02
C LEU A 74 6.96 -11.73 14.45
N ASP A 75 8.07 -11.03 14.64
CA ASP A 75 8.50 -10.49 15.93
C ASP A 75 7.74 -9.24 16.38
N PHE A 76 6.70 -8.87 15.64
CA PHE A 76 5.78 -7.80 15.97
C PHE A 76 4.36 -8.11 15.51
N ALA A 77 3.39 -7.51 16.19
CA ALA A 77 1.98 -7.67 15.86
C ALA A 77 1.52 -6.65 14.81
N VAL A 78 0.74 -7.12 13.85
CA VAL A 78 0.05 -6.30 12.86
C VAL A 78 -1.45 -6.43 13.12
N GLU A 79 -2.16 -5.31 13.24
CA GLU A 79 -3.60 -5.35 13.46
C GLU A 79 -4.34 -5.72 12.16
N CYS A 80 -4.62 -7.01 11.98
CA CYS A 80 -5.36 -7.53 10.85
C CYS A 80 -6.87 -7.39 11.08
N LYS A 81 -7.56 -6.68 10.18
CA LYS A 81 -9.02 -6.66 10.10
C LYS A 81 -9.58 -7.89 9.37
N GLN A 82 -8.84 -8.39 8.39
CA GLN A 82 -9.15 -9.65 7.70
C GLN A 82 -7.84 -10.40 7.44
N SER A 83 -7.89 -11.72 7.44
CA SER A 83 -6.72 -12.57 7.23
C SER A 83 -7.10 -13.80 6.42
N THR A 84 -6.21 -14.25 5.56
CA THR A 84 -6.31 -15.56 4.92
C THR A 84 -5.21 -16.46 5.43
N TYR A 85 -5.51 -17.75 5.50
CA TYR A 85 -4.56 -18.77 5.94
C TYR A 85 -4.23 -19.69 4.77
N VAL A 86 -2.96 -20.05 4.64
CA VAL A 86 -2.46 -21.05 3.69
C VAL A 86 -1.66 -22.06 4.50
N ASN A 87 -1.95 -23.35 4.33
CA ASN A 87 -1.28 -24.43 5.08
C ASN A 87 -1.32 -24.27 6.61
N GLY A 88 -2.36 -23.64 7.16
CA GLY A 88 -2.50 -23.40 8.60
C GLY A 88 -1.80 -22.14 9.12
N HIS A 89 -1.15 -21.38 8.26
CA HIS A 89 -0.41 -20.16 8.61
C HIS A 89 -1.06 -18.91 8.05
N MET A 90 -1.06 -17.80 8.80
CA MET A 90 -1.63 -16.54 8.31
C MET A 90 -0.77 -16.03 7.15
N ALA A 91 -1.30 -16.09 5.94
CA ALA A 91 -0.58 -15.78 4.70
C ALA A 91 -0.81 -14.33 4.26
N THR A 92 -1.98 -13.78 4.57
CA THR A 92 -2.30 -12.37 4.34
C THR A 92 -2.88 -11.71 5.57
N CYS A 93 -2.59 -10.42 5.70
CA CYS A 93 -3.12 -9.56 6.75
C CYS A 93 -3.63 -8.26 6.12
N SER A 94 -4.93 -8.06 6.17
CA SER A 94 -5.57 -6.85 5.68
C SER A 94 -5.75 -5.84 6.79
N THR A 95 -5.16 -4.67 6.61
CA THR A 95 -5.43 -3.48 7.41
C THR A 95 -6.59 -2.69 6.80
N LYS A 96 -6.82 -1.46 7.29
CA LYS A 96 -7.79 -0.55 6.68
C LYS A 96 -7.46 -0.25 5.21
N ASP A 97 -6.20 0.08 4.93
CA ASP A 97 -5.79 0.66 3.65
C ASP A 97 -5.00 -0.31 2.77
N PHE A 98 -4.36 -1.33 3.33
CA PHE A 98 -3.53 -2.28 2.58
C PHE A 98 -3.74 -3.72 3.02
N THR A 99 -3.66 -4.64 2.06
CA THR A 99 -3.51 -6.07 2.30
C THR A 99 -2.06 -6.46 2.15
N PHE A 100 -1.44 -6.90 3.24
CA PHE A 100 -0.08 -7.42 3.24
C PHE A 100 -0.06 -8.92 2.97
N SER A 101 0.92 -9.40 2.22
CA SER A 101 1.22 -10.82 2.04
C SER A 101 2.70 -11.08 2.27
N ILE A 102 3.00 -12.07 3.10
CA ILE A 102 4.39 -12.49 3.41
C ILE A 102 4.92 -13.52 2.43
N ASN A 103 4.03 -14.20 1.70
CA ASN A 103 4.36 -15.23 0.70
C ASN A 103 3.67 -14.89 -0.63
N PRO A 104 4.13 -13.84 -1.34
CA PRO A 104 3.45 -13.45 -2.56
C PRO A 104 3.89 -14.29 -3.75
N THR A 105 2.93 -14.58 -4.62
CA THR A 105 3.17 -15.22 -5.91
C THR A 105 4.21 -14.44 -6.71
N GLY A 106 5.19 -15.16 -7.28
CA GLY A 106 6.24 -14.57 -8.11
C GLY A 106 7.34 -13.80 -7.35
N ALA A 107 7.25 -13.71 -6.01
CA ALA A 107 8.26 -13.02 -5.19
C ALA A 107 8.30 -13.58 -3.76
N ALA A 108 8.43 -14.91 -3.61
CA ALA A 108 8.37 -15.64 -2.33
C ALA A 108 9.12 -14.97 -1.15
N ASN A 109 10.31 -14.42 -1.41
CA ASN A 109 11.14 -13.78 -0.38
C ASN A 109 10.79 -12.30 -0.12
N GLY A 110 9.95 -11.65 -0.93
CA GLY A 110 9.50 -10.27 -0.72
C GLY A 110 8.22 -10.16 0.11
N ILE A 111 7.88 -8.93 0.51
CA ILE A 111 6.62 -8.60 1.16
C ILE A 111 5.78 -7.80 0.17
N CYS A 112 4.54 -8.24 -0.03
CA CYS A 112 3.60 -7.52 -0.87
C CYS A 112 2.64 -6.69 -0.03
N ALA A 113 2.30 -5.50 -0.52
CA ALA A 113 1.23 -4.67 -0.01
C ALA A 113 0.30 -4.28 -1.17
N ALA A 114 -0.94 -4.75 -1.16
CA ALA A 114 -1.96 -4.40 -2.14
C ALA A 114 -2.84 -3.28 -1.58
N ARG A 115 -2.99 -2.18 -2.30
CA ARG A 115 -3.85 -1.06 -1.90
C ARG A 115 -5.32 -1.49 -1.94
N ARG A 116 -5.98 -1.41 -0.78
CA ARG A 116 -7.43 -1.60 -0.61
C ARG A 116 -8.17 -0.30 -0.89
N GLY A 117 -9.48 -0.38 -1.12
CA GLY A 117 -10.33 0.79 -1.35
C GLY A 117 -10.84 0.88 -2.78
N SER A 118 -11.23 2.08 -3.18
CA SER A 118 -11.85 2.38 -4.47
C SER A 118 -11.07 3.45 -5.24
N GLY A 119 -11.34 3.56 -6.55
CA GLY A 119 -10.68 4.54 -7.43
C GLY A 119 -9.43 3.99 -8.13
N ASP A 120 -8.69 4.87 -8.79
CA ASP A 120 -7.57 4.49 -9.66
C ASP A 120 -6.38 3.89 -8.90
N ALA A 121 -6.26 4.18 -7.61
CA ALA A 121 -5.27 3.57 -6.71
C ALA A 121 -5.68 2.19 -6.20
N ALA A 122 -6.95 1.79 -6.36
CA ALA A 122 -7.40 0.48 -5.93
C ALA A 122 -6.71 -0.59 -6.77
N LYS A 123 -6.17 -1.62 -6.11
CA LYS A 123 -5.41 -2.74 -6.71
C LYS A 123 -3.95 -2.44 -7.05
N VAL A 124 -3.45 -1.23 -6.84
CA VAL A 124 -2.00 -0.98 -6.95
C VAL A 124 -1.26 -1.86 -5.96
N ASN A 125 -0.26 -2.58 -6.45
CA ASN A 125 0.53 -3.50 -5.65
C ASN A 125 1.94 -2.95 -5.46
N PHE A 126 2.45 -3.11 -4.25
CA PHE A 126 3.80 -2.75 -3.90
C PHE A 126 4.55 -3.99 -3.43
N LEU A 127 5.77 -4.15 -3.90
CA LEU A 127 6.66 -5.23 -3.50
C LEU A 127 7.88 -4.64 -2.80
N TYR A 128 8.13 -5.08 -1.58
CA TYR A 128 9.33 -4.77 -0.83
C TYR A 128 10.25 -6.01 -0.80
N MET A 129 11.47 -5.87 -1.30
CA MET A 129 12.49 -6.93 -1.35
C MET A 129 13.69 -6.68 -0.43
N GLY A 130 13.79 -5.49 0.18
CA GLY A 130 14.86 -5.19 1.14
C GLY A 130 16.25 -5.53 0.61
N GLU A 131 17.06 -6.21 1.42
CA GLU A 131 18.42 -6.65 1.07
C GLU A 131 18.48 -7.80 0.05
N LEU A 132 17.34 -8.45 -0.23
CA LEU A 132 17.23 -9.51 -1.22
C LEU A 132 16.95 -8.97 -2.64
N ALA A 133 16.88 -7.65 -2.77
CA ALA A 133 16.78 -6.94 -4.04
C ALA A 133 18.07 -7.13 -4.87
N ALA A 134 17.94 -7.23 -6.19
CA ALA A 134 19.10 -7.39 -7.08
C ALA A 134 19.92 -6.10 -7.19
N ASP A 135 19.27 -4.97 -6.96
CA ASP A 135 19.77 -3.61 -7.08
C ASP A 135 18.94 -2.66 -6.19
N GLU A 136 19.44 -1.45 -5.92
CA GLU A 136 18.78 -0.49 -5.03
C GLU A 136 17.39 -0.04 -5.54
N ASP A 137 17.21 0.04 -6.87
CA ASP A 137 15.95 0.43 -7.49
C ASP A 137 14.87 -0.66 -7.35
N SER A 138 15.30 -1.92 -7.21
CA SER A 138 14.43 -3.07 -7.05
C SER A 138 14.01 -3.36 -5.59
N VAL A 139 14.53 -2.60 -4.63
CA VAL A 139 14.18 -2.73 -3.19
C VAL A 139 12.69 -2.50 -2.96
N PHE A 140 12.11 -1.53 -3.67
CA PHE A 140 10.70 -1.20 -3.54
C PHE A 140 10.10 -0.92 -4.91
N ARG A 141 9.17 -1.78 -5.32
CA ARG A 141 8.61 -1.77 -6.67
C ARG A 141 7.11 -1.53 -6.61
N CYS A 142 6.57 -0.91 -7.66
CA CYS A 142 5.14 -0.69 -7.83
C CYS A 142 4.61 -1.39 -9.09
N ASN A 143 3.42 -1.97 -9.01
CA ASN A 143 2.68 -2.52 -10.14
C ASN A 143 1.29 -1.87 -10.18
N ASN A 144 0.92 -1.39 -11.36
CA ASN A 144 -0.32 -0.66 -11.65
C ASN A 144 -1.63 -1.39 -11.32
N GLY A 145 -1.62 -2.71 -11.06
CA GLY A 145 -2.83 -3.41 -10.60
C GLY A 145 -3.97 -3.48 -11.62
N GLY A 146 -3.67 -3.21 -12.90
CA GLY A 146 -4.64 -3.17 -14.00
C GLY A 146 -5.06 -1.77 -14.45
N THR A 147 -4.71 -0.71 -13.72
CA THR A 147 -5.01 0.68 -14.10
C THR A 147 -3.75 1.39 -14.58
N ALA A 148 -3.70 1.80 -15.85
CA ALA A 148 -2.53 2.48 -16.40
C ALA A 148 -2.20 3.77 -15.62
N GLY A 149 -0.92 3.96 -15.28
CA GLY A 149 -0.45 5.14 -14.54
C GLY A 149 -0.78 5.18 -13.05
N ALA A 150 -1.37 4.12 -12.48
CA ALA A 150 -1.79 4.13 -11.08
C ALA A 150 -0.62 4.25 -10.08
N CYS A 151 0.56 3.74 -10.42
CA CYS A 151 1.78 3.94 -9.62
C CYS A 151 2.22 5.43 -9.56
N GLU A 152 1.90 6.24 -10.57
CA GLU A 152 2.28 7.66 -10.64
C GLU A 152 1.55 8.50 -9.58
N ILE A 153 0.37 8.06 -9.15
CA ILE A 153 -0.36 8.65 -8.01
C ILE A 153 0.53 8.68 -6.77
N PHE A 154 1.32 7.62 -6.58
CA PHE A 154 2.28 7.46 -5.50
C PHE A 154 3.65 8.05 -5.81
N GLY A 155 3.85 8.58 -7.03
CA GLY A 155 5.14 9.09 -7.51
C GLY A 155 6.16 7.99 -7.81
N LEU A 156 5.69 6.82 -8.24
CA LEU A 156 6.51 5.68 -8.60
C LEU A 156 6.23 5.26 -10.03
N ASP A 157 7.23 4.68 -10.69
CA ASP A 157 7.06 4.05 -11.99
C ASP A 157 6.62 2.60 -11.81
N SER A 158 5.69 2.18 -12.67
CA SER A 158 5.22 0.80 -12.66
C SER A 158 6.24 -0.11 -13.33
N VAL A 159 6.54 -1.25 -12.70
CA VAL A 159 7.38 -2.29 -13.29
C VAL A 159 6.52 -3.53 -13.59
N GLY A 160 6.49 -3.93 -14.87
CA GLY A 160 5.47 -4.79 -15.50
C GLY A 160 5.56 -6.28 -15.15
N THR A 161 5.56 -6.60 -13.87
CA THR A 161 5.87 -7.95 -13.38
C THR A 161 4.71 -8.48 -12.54
N THR A 162 4.27 -9.72 -12.79
CA THR A 162 3.13 -10.38 -12.13
C THR A 162 3.51 -10.92 -10.75
N TRP A 163 3.88 -10.04 -9.84
CA TRP A 163 4.04 -10.34 -8.42
C TRP A 163 2.89 -9.75 -7.61
N CYS A 164 2.71 -10.23 -6.38
CA CYS A 164 1.63 -9.79 -5.49
C CYS A 164 0.21 -10.04 -6.02
N SER A 165 0.02 -10.94 -7.00
CA SER A 165 -1.32 -11.28 -7.47
C SER A 165 -2.18 -11.69 -6.26
N PRO A 166 -3.37 -11.08 -6.07
CA PRO A 166 -4.30 -11.57 -5.09
C PRO A 166 -4.60 -13.02 -5.46
N ASP A 167 -4.47 -13.93 -4.51
CA ASP A 167 -5.06 -15.25 -4.64
C ASP A 167 -6.54 -14.99 -4.98
N ASN A 168 -7.00 -15.38 -6.17
CA ASN A 168 -8.34 -15.14 -6.72
C ASN A 168 -9.45 -15.89 -5.94
N ARG A 169 -9.32 -16.01 -4.62
CA ARG A 169 -10.17 -16.82 -3.74
C ARG A 169 -11.02 -16.01 -2.75
N ALA A 170 -11.05 -14.69 -2.84
CA ALA A 170 -11.80 -13.85 -1.91
C ALA A 170 -12.94 -13.01 -2.52
N ASP A 171 -13.37 -13.33 -3.75
CA ASP A 171 -14.61 -12.79 -4.34
C ASP A 171 -15.64 -13.93 -4.53
N LYS A 172 -16.13 -14.48 -3.41
CA LYS A 172 -17.42 -15.18 -3.33
C LYS A 172 -18.08 -14.95 -1.98
#